data_AF-A0A8T9T0I4-F1
#
_entry.id   AF-A0A8T9T0I4-F1
#
_cell.length_a   1.000
_cell.length_b   1.000
_cell.length_c   1.000
_cell.angle_alpha   90.00
_cell.angle_beta   90.00
_cell.angle_gamma   90.00
#
_symmetry.space_group_name_H-M   'P 1'
#
loop_
_entity.id
_entity.type
_entity.pdbx_description
1 polymer ?
#
loop_
_entity_poly.entity_id
_entity_poly.type
_entity_poly.pdbx_seq_one_letter_code
_entity_poly.pdbx_strand_id
1 'polypeptide(L)'
;MLRRTLPFAIAFLSAGSLLAQVPMAAEAEAPLIGLHANRTSYQLNIGTTFAGGLGSAMHISPRVTHQLGKRFFVFGGMTYMRTFVNTAYNAPRNEGSTTADALGNRFAISNNYLIYGGGTYLVNPRLALTGTAWKDMSPTVNPYAGFGNMGQGMSMRADYRLTENLTVSGGVRMARGVGYAPLYGPGFGF
;
A
#
# COMPACT_ATOMS: atom_id res chain seq x y z
N MET A 1 -51.73 -11.36 38.37
CA MET A 1 -50.93 -10.49 39.25
C MET A 1 -49.67 -10.11 38.47
N LEU A 2 -49.65 -9.14 37.55
CA LEU A 2 -49.75 -7.67 37.67
C LEU A 2 -48.75 -7.03 38.65
N ARG A 3 -47.64 -6.49 38.11
CA ARG A 3 -46.98 -5.19 38.38
C ARG A 3 -45.59 -5.17 37.70
N ARG A 4 -45.40 -4.38 36.63
CA ARG A 4 -44.87 -2.97 36.60
C ARG A 4 -43.41 -2.92 37.12
N THR A 5 -42.39 -2.46 36.39
CA THR A 5 -42.21 -1.15 35.71
C THR A 5 -41.00 -1.13 34.75
N LEU A 6 -41.24 -0.59 33.54
CA LEU A 6 -40.48 0.35 32.68
C LEU A 6 -38.94 0.65 32.88
N PRO A 7 -38.26 1.09 31.79
CA PRO A 7 -36.83 0.93 31.52
C PRO A 7 -35.96 2.03 32.13
N PHE A 8 -34.72 1.68 32.48
CA PHE A 8 -33.69 2.68 32.79
C PHE A 8 -32.85 2.99 31.56
N ALA A 9 -32.69 4.28 31.36
CA ALA A 9 -32.24 4.95 30.16
C ALA A 9 -30.74 4.81 29.89
N ILE A 10 -30.42 4.76 28.59
CA ILE A 10 -29.46 5.62 27.88
C ILE A 10 -28.45 6.34 28.80
N ALA A 11 -27.23 5.81 28.85
CA ALA A 11 -26.01 6.59 29.02
C ALA A 11 -24.81 5.67 28.75
N PHE A 12 -24.24 5.72 27.54
CA PHE A 12 -22.80 5.62 27.26
C PHE A 12 -22.60 5.68 25.73
N LEU A 13 -23.17 6.71 25.10
CA LEU A 13 -22.54 7.35 23.94
C LEU A 13 -21.62 8.45 24.49
N SER A 14 -20.50 8.68 23.81
CA SER A 14 -19.47 9.72 24.04
C SER A 14 -18.31 9.37 24.99
N ALA A 15 -17.42 8.48 24.55
CA ALA A 15 -16.00 8.64 24.85
C ALA A 15 -15.40 9.54 23.75
N GLY A 16 -15.54 10.86 23.94
CA GLY A 16 -14.90 11.84 23.10
C GLY A 16 -13.38 11.76 23.24
N SER A 17 -12.69 11.47 22.14
CA SER A 17 -11.25 11.70 22.04
C SER A 17 -11.00 13.20 22.05
N LEU A 18 -10.78 13.77 23.22
CA LEU A 18 -10.14 15.07 23.40
C LEU A 18 -8.69 14.96 22.91
N LEU A 19 -8.49 15.05 21.60
CA LEU A 19 -7.20 15.42 21.05
C LEU A 19 -7.00 16.89 21.37
N ALA A 20 -6.03 17.18 22.23
CA ALA A 20 -5.49 18.49 22.45
C ALA A 20 -5.01 19.08 21.11
N GLN A 21 -5.84 19.91 20.49
CA GLN A 21 -5.41 20.82 19.45
C GLN A 21 -4.56 21.88 20.15
N VAL A 22 -3.24 21.82 19.97
CA VAL A 22 -2.39 23.00 20.18
C VAL A 22 -2.87 24.03 19.17
N PRO A 23 -3.39 25.21 19.59
CA PRO A 23 -3.75 26.25 18.63
C PRO A 23 -2.45 26.78 18.02
N MET A 24 -2.15 26.37 16.80
CA MET A 24 -1.27 27.16 15.94
C MET A 24 -2.02 28.47 15.67
N ALA A 25 -1.69 29.49 16.45
CA ALA A 25 -1.84 30.86 16.02
C ALA A 25 -0.90 31.08 14.83
N ALA A 26 -1.40 30.73 13.65
CA ALA A 26 -0.88 31.21 12.38
C ALA A 26 -2.05 31.91 11.71
N GLU A 27 -1.99 33.23 11.79
CA GLU A 27 -2.72 34.22 11.02
C GLU A 27 -3.05 33.67 9.62
N ALA A 28 -4.28 33.17 9.49
CA ALA A 28 -4.81 32.68 8.22
C ALA A 28 -5.22 33.91 7.39
N GLU A 29 -4.24 34.55 6.79
CA GLU A 29 -4.45 35.40 5.63
C GLU A 29 -5.27 34.59 4.62
N ALA A 30 -6.46 35.10 4.29
CA ALA A 30 -7.35 34.47 3.31
C ALA A 30 -6.52 34.13 2.07
N PRO A 31 -6.57 32.89 1.52
CA PRO A 31 -5.76 32.53 0.38
C PRO A 31 -6.09 33.50 -0.75
N LEU A 32 -5.14 34.36 -1.09
CA LEU A 32 -5.20 35.25 -2.23
C LEU A 32 -5.58 34.41 -3.46
N ILE A 33 -6.83 34.59 -3.91
CA ILE A 33 -7.37 34.05 -5.15
C ILE A 33 -6.51 34.63 -6.26
N GLY A 34 -5.45 33.91 -6.65
CA GLY A 34 -4.50 34.40 -7.65
C GLY A 34 -3.13 33.73 -7.69
N LEU A 35 -2.69 33.04 -6.64
CA LEU A 35 -1.41 32.32 -6.70
C LEU A 35 -1.63 30.89 -7.20
N HIS A 36 -1.37 30.64 -8.49
CA HIS A 36 -1.05 29.33 -9.02
C HIS A 36 0.32 28.85 -8.48
N ALA A 37 0.50 28.86 -7.16
CA ALA A 37 1.72 28.42 -6.52
C ALA A 37 1.87 26.92 -6.71
N ASN A 38 3.06 26.52 -7.16
CA ASN A 38 3.48 25.13 -7.20
C ASN A 38 3.30 24.53 -5.80
N ARG A 39 2.32 23.63 -5.66
CA ARG A 39 1.94 23.04 -4.39
C ARG A 39 2.67 21.72 -4.22
N THR A 40 3.49 21.64 -3.18
CA THR A 40 4.03 20.38 -2.68
C THR A 40 3.15 19.88 -1.55
N SER A 41 2.75 18.61 -1.60
CA SER A 41 2.09 17.91 -0.51
C SER A 41 2.91 16.71 -0.05
N TYR A 42 2.96 16.53 1.26
CA TYR A 42 3.61 15.40 1.90
C TYR A 42 2.53 14.54 2.55
N GLN A 43 2.60 13.24 2.33
CA GLN A 43 1.69 12.27 2.91
C GLN A 43 2.51 11.15 3.56
N LEU A 44 2.09 10.73 4.74
CA LEU A 44 2.66 9.60 5.44
C LEU A 44 1.54 8.60 5.74
N ASN A 45 1.67 7.37 5.26
CA ASN A 45 0.76 6.28 5.59
C ASN A 45 1.51 5.25 6.44
N ILE A 46 1.00 4.96 7.63
CA ILE A 46 1.51 3.94 8.54
C ILE A 46 0.36 3.00 8.86
N GLY A 47 0.61 1.70 8.83
CA GLY A 47 -0.41 0.73 9.18
C GLY A 47 0.17 -0.59 9.64
N THR A 48 -0.72 -1.40 10.21
CA THR A 48 -0.46 -2.79 10.56
C THR A 48 -1.64 -3.63 10.09
N THR A 49 -1.36 -4.86 9.68
CA THR A 49 -2.34 -5.86 9.27
C THR A 49 -2.06 -7.13 10.05
N PHE A 50 -3.10 -7.72 10.63
CA PHE A 50 -3.03 -9.00 11.34
C PHE A 50 -3.90 -10.01 10.60
N ALA A 51 -3.28 -11.04 10.04
CA ALA A 51 -3.95 -12.10 9.28
C ALA A 51 -4.00 -13.43 10.06
N GLY A 52 -4.12 -13.35 11.40
CA GLY A 52 -4.23 -14.52 12.29
C GLY A 52 -3.13 -15.56 12.06
N GLY A 53 -3.53 -16.76 11.63
CA GLY A 53 -2.60 -17.87 11.34
C GLY A 53 -1.66 -17.63 10.16
N LEU A 54 -1.95 -16.66 9.29
CA LEU A 54 -1.12 -16.34 8.12
C LEU A 54 0.01 -15.34 8.43
N GLY A 55 -0.01 -14.71 9.61
CA GLY A 55 1.01 -13.76 10.03
C GLY A 55 0.50 -12.33 10.23
N SER A 56 1.43 -11.40 10.36
CA SER A 56 1.15 -9.97 10.47
C SER A 56 2.12 -9.15 9.60
N ALA A 57 1.74 -7.92 9.26
CA ALA A 57 2.57 -7.02 8.49
C ALA A 57 2.45 -5.60 9.03
N MET A 58 3.56 -4.87 9.09
CA MET A 58 3.57 -3.45 9.39
C MET A 58 4.18 -2.70 8.21
N HIS A 59 3.63 -1.55 7.85
CA HIS A 59 4.16 -0.73 6.76
C HIS A 59 4.24 0.75 7.12
N ILE A 60 5.19 1.42 6.49
CA ILE A 60 5.33 2.87 6.49
C ILE A 60 5.62 3.31 5.05
N SER A 61 4.84 4.28 4.58
CA SER A 61 4.82 4.72 3.19
C SER A 61 4.79 6.25 3.11
N PRO A 62 5.95 6.93 3.19
CA PRO A 62 6.04 8.34 2.86
C PRO A 62 5.86 8.55 1.35
N ARG A 63 5.13 9.61 1.01
CA ARG A 63 4.90 10.06 -0.36
C ARG A 63 4.99 11.58 -0.43
N VAL A 64 5.63 12.06 -1.48
CA VAL A 64 5.67 13.48 -1.85
C VAL A 64 4.96 13.62 -3.19
N THR A 65 4.11 14.65 -3.31
CA THR A 65 3.50 15.04 -4.58
C THR A 65 3.82 16.52 -4.82
N HIS A 66 4.21 16.86 -6.03
CA HIS A 66 4.66 18.19 -6.40
C HIS A 66 4.03 18.64 -7.72
N GLN A 67 3.44 19.82 -7.73
CA GLN A 67 2.74 20.37 -8.89
C GLN A 67 3.68 21.22 -9.75
N LEU A 68 4.38 20.60 -10.69
CA LEU A 68 5.30 21.32 -11.59
C LEU A 68 4.60 22.37 -12.47
N GLY A 69 3.30 22.23 -12.74
CA GLY A 69 2.52 23.25 -13.44
C GLY A 69 1.02 23.06 -13.33
N LYS A 70 0.23 23.83 -14.10
CA LYS A 70 -1.25 23.77 -14.03
C LYS A 70 -1.83 22.41 -14.45
N ARG A 71 -1.08 21.64 -15.25
CA ARG A 71 -1.52 20.38 -15.85
C ARG A 71 -0.61 19.20 -15.52
N PHE A 72 0.50 19.41 -14.81
CA PHE A 72 1.47 18.35 -14.55
C PHE A 72 1.79 18.24 -13.07
N PHE A 73 1.65 17.02 -12.56
CA PHE A 73 1.91 16.65 -11.18
C PHE A 73 2.89 15.48 -11.20
N VAL A 74 3.91 15.54 -10.36
CA VAL A 74 4.81 14.41 -10.13
C VAL A 74 4.65 13.92 -8.71
N PHE A 75 4.85 12.64 -8.50
CA PHE A 75 4.87 12.05 -7.18
C PHE A 75 5.94 10.99 -7.07
N GLY A 76 6.46 10.84 -5.86
CA GLY A 76 7.45 9.84 -5.51
C GLY A 76 7.24 9.40 -4.09
N GLY A 77 7.54 8.14 -3.81
CA GLY A 77 7.41 7.58 -2.49
C GLY A 77 8.22 6.31 -2.35
N MET A 78 8.32 5.89 -1.10
CA MET A 78 8.82 4.57 -0.76
C MET A 78 7.87 3.91 0.20
N THR A 79 7.86 2.59 0.22
CA THR A 79 7.12 1.77 1.16
C THR A 79 8.10 0.79 1.77
N TYR A 80 8.27 0.90 3.08
CA TYR A 80 8.91 -0.14 3.87
C TYR A 80 7.80 -1.00 4.49
N MET A 81 7.90 -2.31 4.32
CA MET A 81 6.95 -3.26 4.88
C MET A 81 7.70 -4.41 5.55
N ARG A 82 7.40 -4.64 6.82
CA ARG A 82 7.91 -5.77 7.58
C ARG A 82 6.81 -6.79 7.77
N THR A 83 7.03 -8.01 7.29
CA THR A 83 6.08 -9.12 7.40
C THR A 83 6.61 -10.16 8.40
N PHE A 84 5.75 -10.62 9.29
CA PHE A 84 5.98 -11.70 10.24
C PHE A 84 5.14 -12.88 9.79
N VAL A 85 5.77 -13.91 9.25
CA VAL A 85 5.07 -15.14 8.85
C VAL A 85 4.83 -15.99 10.09
N ASN A 86 3.59 -16.42 10.29
CA ASN A 86 3.23 -17.33 11.37
C ASN A 86 3.33 -18.79 10.89
N THR A 87 3.65 -19.67 11.83
CA THR A 87 3.99 -21.09 11.71
C THR A 87 3.03 -21.97 10.89
N ALA A 88 1.84 -21.51 10.52
CA ALA A 88 0.91 -22.24 9.66
C ALA A 88 1.33 -22.28 8.17
N TYR A 89 2.28 -21.44 7.74
CA TYR A 89 2.82 -21.42 6.37
C TYR A 89 4.07 -22.30 6.20
N ASN A 90 4.40 -23.18 7.16
CA ASN A 90 5.49 -24.13 6.97
C ASN A 90 5.08 -25.21 5.97
N ALA A 91 5.90 -25.37 4.93
CA ALA A 91 5.82 -26.40 3.90
C ALA A 91 5.63 -27.81 4.49
N PRO A 92 5.07 -28.77 3.72
CA PRO A 92 4.92 -30.15 4.18
C PRO A 92 6.25 -30.67 4.74
N ARG A 93 6.20 -31.20 5.97
CA ARG A 93 7.33 -31.87 6.59
C ARG A 93 7.78 -33.00 5.68
N ASN A 94 8.98 -32.90 5.12
CA ASN A 94 9.65 -34.07 4.59
C ASN A 94 10.01 -34.98 5.78
N GLU A 95 9.51 -36.20 5.78
CA GLU A 95 9.83 -37.22 6.78
C GLU A 95 11.36 -37.47 6.74
N GLY A 96 12.09 -36.95 7.72
CA GLY A 96 13.55 -37.06 7.82
C GLY A 96 14.31 -35.77 8.14
N SER A 97 13.65 -34.60 8.17
CA SER A 97 14.30 -33.34 8.57
C SER A 97 14.54 -33.29 10.08
N THR A 98 15.78 -32.98 10.48
CA THR A 98 16.16 -32.75 11.88
C THR A 98 15.42 -31.54 12.45
N THR A 99 15.04 -31.61 13.72
CA THR A 99 14.24 -30.62 14.44
C THR A 99 14.84 -29.20 14.44
N ALA A 100 16.12 -29.04 14.11
CA ALA A 100 16.80 -27.75 13.98
C ALA A 100 16.38 -26.96 12.72
N ASP A 101 16.21 -27.63 11.58
CA ASP A 101 15.76 -26.98 10.33
C ASP A 101 14.30 -26.53 10.42
N ALA A 102 13.50 -27.27 11.18
CA ALA A 102 12.11 -26.95 11.47
C ALA A 102 11.93 -25.79 12.47
N LEU A 103 12.97 -25.40 13.22
CA LEU A 103 12.94 -24.28 14.17
C LEU A 103 13.44 -22.97 13.54
N GLY A 104 14.39 -23.03 12.61
CA GLY A 104 14.95 -21.84 11.93
C GLY A 104 13.92 -21.08 11.07
N ASN A 105 12.87 -21.75 10.61
CA ASN A 105 11.85 -21.17 9.72
C ASN A 105 10.55 -20.74 10.43
N ARG A 106 10.46 -20.90 11.77
CA ARG A 106 9.20 -20.65 12.52
C ARG A 106 8.87 -19.18 12.74
N PHE A 107 9.85 -18.31 12.52
CA PHE A 107 9.72 -16.86 12.58
C PHE A 107 10.38 -16.24 11.36
N ALA A 108 9.90 -16.58 10.16
CA ALA A 108 10.35 -15.93 8.95
C ALA A 108 9.89 -14.46 8.97
N ILE A 109 10.82 -13.57 9.30
CA ILE A 109 10.65 -12.12 9.21
C ILE A 109 11.20 -11.72 7.85
N SER A 110 10.40 -11.06 7.02
CA SER A 110 10.86 -10.47 5.77
C SER A 110 10.70 -8.95 5.82
N ASN A 111 11.73 -8.26 5.37
CA ASN A 111 11.76 -6.81 5.23
C ASN A 111 11.66 -6.51 3.74
N ASN A 112 10.63 -5.76 3.34
CA ASN A 112 10.39 -5.41 1.96
C ASN A 112 10.49 -3.90 1.73
N TYR A 113 11.08 -3.51 0.62
CA TYR A 113 11.35 -2.11 0.28
C TYR A 113 10.90 -1.83 -1.15
N LEU A 114 9.84 -1.04 -1.32
CA LEU A 114 9.36 -0.64 -2.63
C LEU A 114 9.60 0.85 -2.83
N ILE A 115 10.31 1.23 -3.88
CA ILE A 115 10.41 2.64 -4.31
C ILE A 115 9.54 2.80 -5.54
N TYR A 116 8.76 3.87 -5.58
CA TYR A 116 7.92 4.19 -6.73
C TYR A 116 7.91 5.69 -7.02
N GLY A 117 7.69 6.01 -8.28
CA GLY A 117 7.57 7.38 -8.75
C GLY A 117 6.78 7.45 -10.03
N GLY A 118 6.22 8.62 -10.30
CA GLY A 118 5.38 8.80 -11.46
C GLY A 118 4.92 10.23 -11.63
N GLY A 119 4.11 10.45 -12.65
CA GLY A 119 3.50 11.73 -12.90
C GLY A 119 2.17 11.59 -13.59
N THR A 120 1.32 12.58 -13.38
CA THR A 120 0.02 12.74 -14.00
C THR A 120 0.03 14.01 -14.83
N TYR A 121 -0.27 13.88 -16.11
CA TYR A 121 -0.42 14.97 -17.06
C TYR A 121 -1.88 15.08 -17.51
N LEU A 122 -2.49 16.24 -17.27
CA LEU A 122 -3.80 16.60 -17.78
C LEU A 122 -3.64 17.06 -19.24
N VAL A 123 -3.89 16.15 -20.17
CA VAL A 123 -3.89 16.45 -21.61
C VAL A 123 -4.96 17.52 -21.88
N ASN A 124 -6.16 17.29 -21.36
CA ASN A 124 -7.32 18.18 -21.42
C ASN A 124 -8.05 18.18 -20.07
N PRO A 125 -8.98 19.13 -19.80
CA PRO A 125 -9.76 19.14 -18.57
C PRO A 125 -10.56 17.84 -18.30
N ARG A 126 -10.77 17.02 -19.34
CA ARG A 126 -11.47 15.74 -19.29
C ARG A 126 -10.54 14.52 -19.39
N LEU A 127 -9.27 14.68 -19.72
CA LEU A 127 -8.35 13.57 -19.97
C LEU A 127 -7.08 13.72 -19.14
N ALA A 128 -6.83 12.77 -18.24
CA ALA A 128 -5.60 12.66 -17.47
C ALA A 128 -4.82 11.41 -17.90
N LEU A 129 -3.50 11.56 -18.11
CA LEU A 129 -2.58 10.46 -18.35
C LEU A 129 -1.65 10.34 -17.16
N THR A 130 -1.61 9.18 -16.52
CA THR A 130 -0.76 8.88 -15.37
C THR A 130 0.22 7.78 -15.71
N GLY A 131 1.51 8.06 -15.60
CA GLY A 131 2.58 7.08 -15.71
C GLY A 131 3.23 6.86 -14.35
N THR A 132 3.48 5.62 -13.97
CA THR A 132 4.23 5.26 -12.77
C THR A 132 5.24 4.18 -13.06
N ALA A 133 6.34 4.20 -12.33
CA ALA A 133 7.33 3.15 -12.30
C ALA A 133 7.64 2.80 -10.84
N TRP A 134 7.96 1.53 -10.58
CA TRP A 134 8.36 1.06 -9.28
C TRP A 134 9.49 0.06 -9.38
N LYS A 135 10.24 -0.07 -8.29
CA LYS A 135 11.28 -1.07 -8.10
C LYS A 135 11.25 -1.58 -6.68
N ASP A 136 11.22 -2.88 -6.56
CA ASP A 136 11.37 -3.61 -5.32
C ASP A 136 12.87 -3.84 -5.05
N MET A 137 13.28 -3.45 -3.86
CA MET A 137 14.64 -3.52 -3.32
C MET A 137 14.73 -4.49 -2.14
N SER A 138 13.72 -5.33 -1.95
CA SER A 138 13.72 -6.28 -0.84
C SER A 138 14.93 -7.24 -0.96
N PRO A 139 15.67 -7.49 0.12
CA PRO A 139 16.80 -8.42 0.11
C PRO A 139 16.33 -9.79 -0.37
N THR A 140 16.86 -10.22 -1.52
CA THR A 140 16.56 -11.54 -2.07
C THR A 140 17.52 -12.53 -1.43
N VAL A 141 17.00 -13.35 -0.52
CA VAL A 141 17.81 -14.32 0.24
C VAL A 141 18.25 -15.51 -0.64
N ASN A 142 17.53 -15.77 -1.75
CA ASN A 142 17.93 -16.77 -2.74
C ASN A 142 17.48 -16.37 -4.16
N PRO A 143 18.40 -15.98 -5.07
CA PRO A 143 18.06 -15.58 -6.44
C PRO A 143 17.54 -16.72 -7.33
N TYR A 144 17.68 -17.98 -6.90
CA TYR A 144 17.23 -19.15 -7.66
C TYR A 144 15.89 -19.71 -7.19
N ALA A 145 15.32 -19.18 -6.10
CA ALA A 145 14.10 -19.73 -5.52
C ALA A 145 12.83 -19.38 -6.33
N GLY A 146 12.87 -18.41 -7.25
CA GLY A 146 11.68 -18.02 -8.04
C GLY A 146 10.51 -17.49 -7.19
N PHE A 147 10.72 -17.32 -5.89
CA PHE A 147 9.77 -16.82 -4.92
C PHE A 147 10.39 -15.60 -4.24
N GLY A 148 9.76 -14.45 -4.42
CA GLY A 148 10.11 -13.22 -3.70
C GLY A 148 10.54 -12.08 -4.61
N ASN A 149 10.13 -10.88 -4.21
CA ASN A 149 10.18 -9.59 -4.90
C ASN A 149 9.10 -9.37 -5.99
N MET A 150 8.37 -8.25 -5.85
CA MET A 150 7.53 -7.67 -6.90
C MET A 150 8.35 -7.24 -8.13
N GLY A 151 9.68 -7.22 -8.00
CA GLY A 151 10.63 -6.83 -9.02
C GLY A 151 10.46 -5.37 -9.42
N GLN A 152 10.58 -5.07 -10.70
CA GLN A 152 10.43 -3.71 -11.20
C GLN A 152 9.33 -3.66 -12.26
N GLY A 153 8.67 -2.53 -12.39
CA GLY A 153 7.63 -2.39 -13.39
C GLY A 153 7.20 -0.97 -13.61
N MET A 154 6.29 -0.82 -14.55
CA MET A 154 5.66 0.45 -14.89
C MET A 154 4.17 0.26 -15.15
N SER A 155 3.40 1.31 -14.95
CA SER A 155 2.00 1.37 -15.33
C SER A 155 1.69 2.68 -16.02
N MET A 156 0.84 2.62 -17.03
CA MET A 156 0.28 3.78 -17.69
C MET A 156 -1.23 3.68 -17.62
N ARG A 157 -1.89 4.77 -17.22
CA ARG A 157 -3.33 4.85 -17.06
C ARG A 157 -3.84 6.13 -17.68
N ALA A 158 -4.92 6.05 -18.44
CA ALA A 158 -5.66 7.18 -18.97
C ALA A 158 -7.04 7.22 -18.31
N ASP A 159 -7.39 8.36 -17.74
CA ASP A 159 -8.69 8.64 -17.13
C ASP A 159 -9.42 9.69 -17.98
N TYR A 160 -10.56 9.32 -18.56
CA TYR A 160 -11.41 10.19 -19.37
C TYR A 160 -12.76 10.44 -18.70
N ARG A 161 -13.09 11.70 -18.45
CA ARG A 161 -14.37 12.14 -17.90
C ARG A 161 -15.37 12.38 -19.05
N LEU A 162 -16.36 11.50 -19.19
CA LEU A 162 -17.38 11.59 -20.23
C LEU A 162 -18.42 12.66 -19.87
N THR A 163 -18.92 12.59 -18.64
CA THR A 163 -19.89 13.53 -18.07
C THR A 163 -19.41 13.98 -16.70
N GLU A 164 -20.13 14.89 -16.06
CA GLU A 164 -19.72 15.38 -14.74
C GLU A 164 -19.64 14.27 -13.68
N ASN A 165 -20.45 13.22 -13.83
CA ASN A 165 -20.53 12.12 -12.84
C ASN A 165 -19.97 10.79 -13.38
N LEU A 166 -19.49 10.75 -14.63
CA LEU A 166 -19.01 9.52 -15.26
C LEU A 166 -17.56 9.69 -15.73
N THR A 167 -16.69 8.82 -15.22
CA THR A 167 -15.29 8.72 -15.64
C THR A 167 -14.99 7.29 -16.05
N VAL A 168 -14.39 7.13 -17.23
CA VAL A 168 -13.89 5.85 -17.74
C VAL A 168 -12.38 5.86 -17.66
N SER A 169 -11.81 4.79 -17.12
CA SER A 169 -10.37 4.64 -16.96
C SER A 169 -9.88 3.38 -17.66
N GLY A 170 -8.81 3.51 -18.43
CA GLY A 170 -8.10 2.39 -19.04
C GLY A 170 -6.63 2.45 -18.67
N GLY A 171 -5.96 1.31 -18.50
CA GLY A 171 -4.54 1.31 -18.19
C GLY A 171 -3.86 -0.01 -18.48
N VAL A 172 -2.55 0.05 -18.70
CA VAL A 172 -1.67 -1.09 -18.94
C VAL A 172 -0.61 -1.10 -17.86
N ARG A 173 -0.31 -2.29 -17.35
CA ARG A 173 0.73 -2.52 -16.35
C ARG A 173 1.73 -3.54 -16.88
N MET A 174 3.01 -3.20 -16.85
CA MET A 174 4.10 -4.10 -17.17
C MET A 174 4.93 -4.32 -15.90
N ALA A 175 5.20 -5.57 -15.55
CA ALA A 175 6.00 -5.91 -14.38
C ALA A 175 6.99 -7.00 -14.78
N ARG A 176 8.24 -6.83 -14.35
CA ARG A 176 9.31 -7.80 -14.44
C ARG A 176 9.70 -8.20 -13.02
N GLY A 177 9.08 -9.27 -12.53
CA GLY A 177 9.45 -9.94 -11.29
C GLY A 177 10.74 -10.74 -11.44
N VAL A 178 11.36 -11.10 -10.31
CA VAL A 178 12.43 -12.10 -10.28
C VAL A 178 11.78 -13.47 -10.40
N GLY A 179 11.76 -14.02 -11.62
CA GLY A 179 11.41 -15.41 -11.92
C GLY A 179 9.95 -15.78 -11.68
N TYR A 180 9.18 -15.88 -12.76
CA TYR A 180 8.20 -16.95 -12.85
C TYR A 180 9.04 -18.23 -12.84
N ALA A 181 9.22 -18.89 -11.69
CA ALA A 181 9.53 -20.30 -11.74
C ALA A 181 8.23 -20.96 -12.21
N PRO A 182 8.15 -21.51 -13.44
CA PRO A 182 7.08 -22.44 -13.70
C PRO A 182 7.32 -23.58 -12.72
N LEU A 183 6.48 -23.69 -11.70
CA LEU A 183 6.42 -24.89 -10.86
C LEU A 183 5.94 -26.12 -11.65
N TYR A 184 5.87 -26.01 -12.98
CA TYR A 184 5.85 -27.09 -13.93
C TYR A 184 7.23 -27.20 -14.56
N GLY A 185 8.08 -28.04 -13.97
CA GLY A 185 9.16 -28.64 -14.72
C GLY A 185 8.57 -29.46 -15.88
N PRO A 186 9.28 -29.58 -17.03
CA PRO A 186 8.87 -30.45 -18.12
C PRO A 186 9.06 -31.90 -17.64
N GLY A 187 8.04 -32.47 -17.00
CA GLY A 187 8.16 -33.80 -16.40
C GLY A 187 6.94 -34.32 -15.63
N PHE A 188 5.95 -33.50 -15.31
CA PHE A 188 4.67 -33.98 -14.78
C PHE A 188 3.60 -33.93 -15.88
N GLY A 189 3.61 -34.97 -16.71
CA GLY A 189 2.46 -35.33 -17.53
C GLY A 189 1.50 -36.19 -16.72
N PHE A 190 0.21 -35.90 -16.88
CA PHE A 190 -0.98 -36.72 -16.60
C PHE A 190 -1.05 -37.42 -15.22
#